data_AF-A0A542BBG0-F1
#
_entry.id   AF-A0A542BBG0-F1
#
_cell.length_a   1.000
_cell.length_b   1.000
_cell.length_c   1.000
_cell.angle_alpha   90.00
_cell.angle_beta   90.00
_cell.angle_gamma   90.00
#
_symmetry.space_group_name_H-M   'P 1'
#
loop_
_entity.id
_entity.type
_entity.pdbx_description
1 polymer ?
#
loop_
_entity_poly.entity_id
_entity_poly.type
_entity_poly.pdbx_seq_one_letter_code
_entity_poly.pdbx_strand_id
1 'polypeptide(L)'
;MRIIRAADCKVMPWKNGGGTTTEIAVSPEGAALGDFDWRISMANVGADGPFSSFPGIDRTLSVLTGNGIRLAFGDGETASLDRATAPFFFAADRAVDGVLVDGAIDDLNVMSRRGAWSHSVERLSGGSHEVAAGRGLLVLVARQGDWLVNGEALAAGDSAVLQAPVTAKLAAGNGGELFVVKLSPAR
;
A
#
# COMPACT_ATOMS: atom_id res chain seq x y z
N MET A 1 1.45 18.90 6.68
CA MET A 1 1.79 17.49 6.41
C MET A 1 1.82 16.75 7.74
N ARG A 2 1.30 15.53 7.83
CA ARG A 2 1.43 14.67 9.02
C ARG A 2 2.34 13.50 8.70
N ILE A 3 3.39 13.29 9.49
CA ILE A 3 4.28 12.12 9.34
C ILE A 3 3.77 10.99 10.22
N ILE A 4 3.76 9.78 9.67
CA ILE A 4 3.55 8.52 10.37
C ILE A 4 4.91 7.82 10.40
N ARG A 5 5.48 7.68 11.60
CA ARG A 5 6.78 7.04 11.75
C ARG A 5 6.65 5.54 11.65
N ALA A 6 7.58 4.89 10.97
CA ALA A 6 7.61 3.44 10.84
C ALA A 6 7.60 2.74 12.20
N ALA A 7 8.31 3.31 13.17
CA ALA A 7 8.42 2.79 14.53
C ALA A 7 7.10 2.83 15.32
N ASP A 8 6.16 3.70 14.93
CA ASP A 8 4.87 3.86 15.60
C ASP A 8 3.78 2.97 14.97
N CYS A 9 4.06 2.33 13.83
CA CYS A 9 3.12 1.49 13.11
C CYS A 9 2.82 0.20 13.90
N LYS A 10 1.53 -0.14 14.02
CA LYS A 10 1.10 -1.34 14.74
C LYS A 10 1.38 -2.60 13.91
N VAL A 11 2.20 -3.50 14.44
CA VAL A 11 2.47 -4.81 13.85
C VAL A 11 1.56 -5.87 14.50
N MET A 12 0.87 -6.65 13.68
CA MET A 12 -0.08 -7.67 14.12
C MET A 12 0.22 -9.00 13.41
N PRO A 13 0.51 -10.09 14.14
CA PRO A 13 0.65 -11.41 13.53
C PRO A 13 -0.69 -11.93 13.02
N TRP A 14 -0.67 -12.69 11.93
CA TRP A 14 -1.86 -13.34 11.42
C TRP A 14 -2.24 -14.53 12.31
N LYS A 15 -3.54 -14.80 12.43
CA LYS A 15 -4.07 -15.90 13.25
C LYS A 15 -3.57 -17.28 12.79
N ASN A 16 -3.29 -17.44 11.49
CA ASN A 16 -2.78 -18.68 10.91
C ASN A 16 -1.24 -18.82 11.03
N GLY A 17 -0.54 -17.82 11.56
CA GLY A 17 0.92 -17.81 11.65
C GLY A 17 1.66 -17.62 10.32
N GLY A 18 0.94 -17.43 9.20
CA GLY A 18 1.53 -17.35 7.86
C GLY A 18 2.16 -15.99 7.51
N GLY A 19 2.19 -15.05 8.46
CA GLY A 19 2.66 -13.69 8.19
C GLY A 19 2.32 -12.67 9.28
N THR A 20 2.61 -11.41 8.96
CA THR A 20 2.27 -10.26 9.81
C THR A 20 1.72 -9.12 8.96
N THR A 21 1.01 -8.20 9.61
CA THR A 21 0.60 -6.94 8.99
C THR A 21 1.07 -5.77 9.84
N THR A 22 1.74 -4.82 9.20
CA THR A 22 2.09 -3.52 9.76
C THR A 22 1.10 -2.49 9.26
N GLU A 23 0.25 -1.98 10.14
CA GLU A 23 -0.73 -0.94 9.80
C GLU A 23 -0.05 0.43 9.74
N ILE A 24 -0.15 1.10 8.58
CA ILE A 24 0.36 2.45 8.38
C ILE A 24 -0.73 3.47 8.71
N ALA A 25 -1.91 3.32 8.09
CA ALA A 25 -3.03 4.23 8.31
C ALA A 25 -4.36 3.53 8.00
N VAL A 26 -5.39 3.90 8.75
CA VAL A 26 -6.76 3.41 8.55
C VAL A 26 -7.76 4.54 8.82
N SER A 27 -8.89 4.53 8.11
CA SER A 27 -10.02 5.42 8.38
C SER A 27 -11.31 4.62 8.52
N PRO A 28 -12.20 4.99 9.47
CA PRO A 28 -11.90 5.90 10.59
C PRO A 28 -10.76 5.36 11.47
N GLU A 29 -10.13 6.24 12.25
CA GLU A 29 -9.02 5.83 13.12
C GLU A 29 -9.48 4.73 14.08
N GLY A 30 -8.70 3.66 14.18
CA GLY A 30 -9.03 2.50 15.00
C GLY A 30 -10.09 1.56 14.41
N ALA A 31 -10.53 1.76 13.17
CA ALA A 31 -11.47 0.84 12.52
C ALA A 31 -10.95 -0.59 12.47
N ALA A 32 -11.84 -1.54 12.74
CA ALA A 32 -11.55 -2.96 12.56
C ALA A 32 -11.47 -3.32 11.07
N LEU A 33 -10.93 -4.50 10.78
CA LEU A 33 -10.78 -5.02 9.41
C LEU A 33 -12.09 -5.10 8.60
N GLY A 34 -13.27 -5.10 9.24
CA GLY A 34 -14.56 -5.09 8.54
C GLY A 34 -15.14 -3.69 8.28
N ASP A 35 -14.68 -2.68 9.03
CA ASP A 35 -15.39 -1.42 9.20
C ASP A 35 -14.66 -0.22 8.58
N PHE A 36 -13.47 -0.43 8.02
CA PHE A 36 -12.69 0.66 7.44
C PHE A 36 -13.31 1.18 6.13
N ASP A 37 -13.16 2.47 5.90
CA ASP A 37 -13.39 3.15 4.63
C ASP A 37 -12.22 2.97 3.69
N TRP A 38 -11.01 3.08 4.23
CA TRP A 38 -9.77 2.76 3.53
C TRP A 38 -8.70 2.35 4.54
N ARG A 39 -7.72 1.60 4.04
CA ARG A 39 -6.61 1.07 4.84
C ARG A 39 -5.34 1.01 4.01
N ILE A 40 -4.23 1.44 4.59
CA ILE A 40 -2.88 1.32 4.04
C ILE A 40 -2.05 0.52 5.04
N SER A 41 -1.47 -0.58 4.58
CA SER A 41 -0.68 -1.47 5.42
C SER A 41 0.42 -2.15 4.62
N MET A 42 1.46 -2.62 5.29
CA MET A 42 2.38 -3.59 4.73
C MET A 42 2.05 -4.98 5.26
N ALA A 43 2.26 -6.01 4.45
CA ALA A 43 2.17 -7.39 4.90
C ALA A 43 3.49 -8.12 4.66
N ASN A 44 3.93 -8.87 5.67
CA ASN A 44 4.92 -9.92 5.47
C ASN A 44 4.15 -11.22 5.20
N VAL A 45 4.34 -11.79 4.01
CA VAL A 45 3.72 -13.05 3.58
C VAL A 45 4.79 -14.13 3.68
N GLY A 46 4.71 -14.97 4.71
CA GLY A 46 5.72 -15.98 5.03
C GLY A 46 5.41 -17.37 4.47
N ALA A 47 4.16 -17.63 4.09
CA ALA A 47 3.72 -18.91 3.55
C ALA A 47 2.60 -18.71 2.51
N ASP A 48 2.49 -19.68 1.62
CA ASP A 48 1.37 -19.79 0.69
C ASP A 48 0.03 -19.85 1.43
N GLY A 49 -1.01 -19.33 0.81
CA GLY A 49 -2.36 -19.48 1.31
C GLY A 49 -3.36 -18.45 0.80
N PRO A 50 -4.62 -18.59 1.23
CA PRO A 50 -5.68 -17.70 0.82
C PRO A 50 -5.49 -16.31 1.40
N PHE A 51 -5.70 -15.29 0.57
CA PHE A 51 -5.89 -13.94 1.09
C PHE A 51 -7.26 -13.85 1.75
N SER A 52 -7.36 -13.03 2.79
CA SER A 52 -8.66 -12.68 3.36
C SER A 52 -9.50 -11.94 2.32
N SER A 53 -10.75 -12.38 2.16
CA SER A 53 -11.77 -11.75 1.32
C SER A 53 -12.44 -10.60 2.08
N PHE A 54 -12.61 -9.47 1.40
CA PHE A 54 -13.23 -8.26 1.94
C PHE A 54 -14.35 -7.79 1.01
N PRO A 55 -15.62 -8.13 1.30
CA PRO A 55 -16.78 -7.75 0.49
C PRO A 55 -16.84 -6.24 0.19
N GLY A 56 -16.92 -5.90 -1.10
CA GLY A 56 -17.06 -4.50 -1.54
C GLY A 56 -15.82 -3.63 -1.33
N ILE A 57 -14.64 -4.24 -1.10
CA ILE A 57 -13.38 -3.51 -1.01
C ILE A 57 -12.57 -3.71 -2.28
N ASP A 58 -12.00 -2.61 -2.79
CA ASP A 58 -10.99 -2.65 -3.84
C ASP A 58 -9.60 -2.65 -3.21
N ARG A 59 -8.65 -3.40 -3.78
CA ARG A 59 -7.28 -3.55 -3.27
C ARG A 59 -6.26 -3.29 -4.38
N THR A 60 -5.20 -2.58 -4.04
CA THR A 60 -3.95 -2.55 -4.81
C THR A 60 -2.84 -3.19 -3.99
N LEU A 61 -2.12 -4.13 -4.59
CA LEU A 61 -0.97 -4.82 -4.00
C LEU A 61 0.31 -4.42 -4.75
N SER A 62 1.40 -4.20 -4.03
CA SER A 62 2.74 -3.96 -4.61
C SER A 62 3.81 -4.70 -3.83
N VAL A 63 4.59 -5.55 -4.49
CA VAL A 63 5.70 -6.27 -3.85
C VAL A 63 6.85 -5.30 -3.55
N LEU A 64 7.30 -5.27 -2.29
CA LEU A 64 8.36 -4.40 -1.79
C LEU A 64 9.70 -5.15 -1.69
N THR A 65 9.67 -6.39 -1.20
CA THR A 65 10.84 -7.24 -0.99
C THR A 65 10.53 -8.69 -1.38
N GLY A 66 11.57 -9.51 -1.54
CA GLY A 66 11.45 -10.91 -1.93
C GLY A 66 11.27 -11.14 -3.44
N ASN A 67 11.16 -12.41 -3.82
CA ASN A 67 11.20 -12.86 -5.22
C ASN A 67 9.85 -12.77 -5.95
N GLY A 68 8.77 -12.46 -5.22
CA GLY A 68 7.45 -12.27 -5.79
C GLY A 68 6.41 -13.29 -5.33
N ILE A 69 5.19 -13.06 -5.77
CA ILE A 69 4.00 -13.85 -5.44
C ILE A 69 3.13 -13.99 -6.68
N ARG A 70 2.58 -15.19 -6.89
CA ARG A 70 1.54 -15.44 -7.87
C ARG A 70 0.19 -15.44 -7.17
N LEU A 71 -0.69 -14.56 -7.63
CA LEU A 71 -2.10 -14.54 -7.26
C LEU A 71 -2.86 -15.51 -8.16
N ALA A 72 -3.54 -16.48 -7.57
CA ALA A 72 -4.40 -17.43 -8.26
C ALA A 72 -5.86 -17.17 -7.87
N PHE A 73 -6.66 -16.67 -8.81
CA PHE A 73 -8.06 -16.32 -8.57
C PHE A 73 -8.97 -17.51 -8.78
N GLY A 74 -10.09 -17.54 -8.04
CA GLY A 74 -11.06 -18.64 -8.10
C GLY A 74 -11.77 -18.82 -9.45
N ASP A 75 -11.65 -17.86 -10.36
CA ASP A 75 -12.15 -17.92 -11.74
C ASP A 75 -11.11 -18.46 -12.74
N GLY A 76 -9.91 -18.82 -12.26
CA GLY A 76 -8.80 -19.34 -13.06
C GLY A 76 -7.85 -18.26 -13.59
N GLU A 77 -8.13 -16.97 -13.37
CA GLU A 77 -7.16 -15.90 -13.66
C GLU A 77 -5.92 -16.07 -12.77
N THR A 78 -4.74 -15.75 -13.29
CA THR A 78 -3.52 -15.67 -12.49
C THR A 78 -2.73 -14.42 -12.81
N ALA A 79 -2.08 -13.85 -11.79
CA ALA A 79 -1.19 -12.70 -11.94
C ALA A 79 0.09 -12.93 -11.14
N SER A 80 1.25 -12.83 -11.79
CA SER A 80 2.55 -12.90 -11.13
C SER A 80 3.04 -11.50 -10.82
N LEU A 81 3.36 -11.24 -9.56
CA LEU A 81 3.79 -9.94 -9.06
C LEU A 81 5.17 -10.06 -8.45
N ASP A 82 6.06 -9.17 -8.86
CA ASP A 82 7.40 -8.99 -8.30
C ASP A 82 7.67 -7.50 -8.04
N ARG A 83 8.90 -7.17 -7.66
CA ARG A 83 9.31 -5.79 -7.39
C ARG A 83 9.25 -4.87 -8.61
N ALA A 84 9.39 -5.41 -9.81
CA ALA A 84 9.33 -4.64 -11.07
C ALA A 84 7.88 -4.43 -11.53
N THR A 85 6.97 -5.30 -11.11
CA THR A 85 5.56 -5.27 -11.49
C THR A 85 4.89 -4.00 -10.98
N ALA A 86 4.15 -3.32 -11.85
CA ALA A 86 3.38 -2.13 -11.47
C ALA A 86 2.36 -2.46 -10.36
N PRO A 87 1.95 -1.48 -9.53
CA PRO A 87 0.91 -1.70 -8.52
C PRO A 87 -0.32 -2.39 -9.12
N PHE A 88 -0.69 -3.54 -8.57
CA PHE A 88 -1.68 -4.43 -9.15
C PHE A 88 -3.03 -4.30 -8.44
N PHE A 89 -4.03 -3.80 -9.17
CA PHE A 89 -5.37 -3.56 -8.67
C PHE A 89 -6.29 -4.78 -8.88
N PHE A 90 -7.07 -5.14 -7.87
CA PHE A 90 -8.13 -6.15 -7.96
C PHE A 90 -9.20 -5.95 -6.89
N ALA A 91 -10.38 -6.52 -7.13
CA ALA A 91 -11.44 -6.56 -6.16
C ALA A 91 -11.12 -7.57 -5.04
N ALA A 92 -11.10 -7.11 -3.78
CA ALA A 92 -10.70 -7.91 -2.62
C ALA A 92 -11.78 -8.91 -2.17
N ASP A 93 -12.95 -8.88 -2.80
CA ASP A 93 -14.05 -9.84 -2.61
C ASP A 93 -13.89 -11.10 -3.49
N ARG A 94 -12.94 -11.10 -4.43
CA ARG A 94 -12.54 -12.29 -5.19
C ARG A 94 -11.80 -13.28 -4.30
N ALA A 95 -12.13 -14.56 -4.42
CA ALA A 95 -11.30 -15.63 -3.85
C ALA A 95 -9.94 -15.62 -4.56
N VAL A 96 -8.86 -15.49 -3.79
CA VAL A 96 -7.49 -15.47 -4.32
C VAL A 96 -6.53 -16.16 -3.35
N ASP A 97 -5.73 -17.07 -3.89
CA ASP A 97 -4.63 -17.72 -3.21
C ASP A 97 -3.30 -17.06 -3.61
N GLY A 98 -2.48 -16.77 -2.61
CA GLY A 98 -1.10 -16.33 -2.78
C GLY A 98 -0.16 -17.52 -2.80
N VAL A 99 0.61 -17.65 -3.89
CA VAL A 99 1.66 -18.67 -4.02
C VAL A 99 2.99 -17.95 -4.15
N LEU A 100 3.85 -18.07 -3.14
CA LEU A 100 5.17 -17.47 -3.12
C LEU A 100 6.03 -18.08 -4.22
N VAL A 101 6.79 -17.24 -4.93
CA VAL A 101 7.69 -17.71 -5.99
C VAL A 101 8.88 -18.44 -5.38
N ASP A 102 9.56 -17.78 -4.45
CA ASP A 102 10.70 -18.33 -3.71
C ASP A 102 10.94 -17.50 -2.44
N GLY A 103 10.45 -18.01 -1.31
CA GLY A 103 10.57 -17.37 0.00
C GLY A 103 9.56 -16.25 0.28
N ALA A 104 9.64 -15.70 1.48
CA ALA A 104 8.73 -14.67 1.96
C ALA A 104 8.86 -13.36 1.18
N ILE A 105 7.77 -12.60 1.12
CA ILE A 105 7.74 -11.24 0.58
C ILE A 105 7.24 -10.25 1.63
N ASP A 106 7.64 -9.00 1.49
CA ASP A 106 6.86 -7.87 2.02
C ASP A 106 6.13 -7.19 0.87
N ASP A 107 4.87 -6.84 1.10
CA ASP A 107 4.06 -6.06 0.16
C ASP A 107 3.51 -4.77 0.79
N LEU A 108 3.08 -3.85 -0.06
CA LEU A 108 2.20 -2.74 0.28
C LEU A 108 0.79 -3.10 -0.18
N ASN A 109 -0.16 -3.01 0.76
CA ASN A 109 -1.58 -3.19 0.54
C ASN A 109 -2.32 -1.85 0.76
N VAL A 110 -2.99 -1.37 -0.29
CA VAL A 110 -3.90 -0.23 -0.23
C VAL A 110 -5.30 -0.74 -0.52
N MET A 111 -6.25 -0.44 0.38
CA MET A 111 -7.61 -0.93 0.30
C MET A 111 -8.60 0.22 0.47
N SER A 112 -9.68 0.25 -0.30
CA SER A 112 -10.74 1.25 -0.17
C SER A 112 -12.13 0.66 -0.41
N ARG A 113 -13.12 1.15 0.33
CA ARG A 113 -14.51 0.72 0.22
C ARG A 113 -15.14 1.24 -1.06
N ARG A 114 -15.47 0.33 -1.97
CA ARG A 114 -16.07 0.62 -3.27
C ARG A 114 -17.36 1.43 -3.08
N GLY A 115 -17.52 2.47 -3.88
CA GLY A 115 -18.69 3.36 -3.82
C GLY A 115 -18.66 4.39 -2.69
N ALA A 116 -17.76 4.28 -1.71
CA ALA A 116 -17.53 5.28 -0.67
C ALA A 116 -16.17 5.98 -0.81
N TRP A 117 -15.16 5.27 -1.31
CA TRP A 117 -13.81 5.76 -1.57
C TRP A 117 -13.23 5.08 -2.81
N SER A 118 -12.31 5.76 -3.48
CA SER A 118 -11.44 5.21 -4.52
C SER A 118 -9.98 5.50 -4.19
N HIS A 119 -9.09 4.68 -4.74
CA HIS A 119 -7.66 4.89 -4.62
C HIS A 119 -6.91 4.68 -5.94
N SER A 120 -5.73 5.29 -6.05
CA SER A 120 -4.72 4.97 -7.05
C SER A 120 -3.36 4.86 -6.38
N VAL A 121 -2.52 3.94 -6.85
CA VAL A 121 -1.15 3.77 -6.36
C VAL A 121 -0.18 3.90 -7.53
N GLU A 122 0.83 4.73 -7.36
CA GLU A 122 1.93 4.91 -8.31
C GLU A 122 3.26 4.70 -7.57
N ARG A 123 4.21 4.00 -8.20
CA ARG A 123 5.57 3.84 -7.68
C ARG A 123 6.50 4.82 -8.38
N LEU A 124 7.21 5.63 -7.60
CA LEU A 124 8.22 6.57 -8.07
C LEU A 124 9.62 6.08 -7.68
N SER A 125 10.56 6.21 -8.60
CA SER A 125 12.00 6.10 -8.32
C SER A 125 12.60 7.46 -7.93
N GLY A 126 13.82 7.46 -7.40
CA GLY A 126 14.58 8.68 -7.10
C GLY A 126 14.65 9.67 -8.28
N GLY A 127 14.96 10.93 -7.97
CA GLY A 127 14.81 12.07 -8.86
C GLY A 127 13.81 13.10 -8.31
N SER A 128 13.41 14.05 -9.15
CA SER A 128 12.46 15.12 -8.81
C SER A 128 11.11 14.89 -9.47
N HIS A 129 10.03 14.99 -8.69
CA HIS A 129 8.65 14.76 -9.14
C HIS A 129 7.71 15.83 -8.61
N GLU A 130 6.60 16.05 -9.31
CA GLU A 130 5.50 16.88 -8.82
C GLU A 130 4.21 16.08 -8.89
N VAL A 131 3.51 15.96 -7.76
CA VAL A 131 2.31 15.13 -7.63
C VAL A 131 1.18 15.97 -7.07
N ALA A 132 0.09 16.05 -7.83
CA ALA A 132 -1.13 16.72 -7.40
C ALA A 132 -2.22 15.72 -6.95
N ALA A 133 -2.96 16.09 -5.91
CA ALA A 133 -4.23 15.49 -5.51
C ALA A 133 -5.27 16.60 -5.35
N GLY A 134 -6.39 16.49 -6.05
CA GLY A 134 -7.45 17.51 -6.04
C GLY A 134 -8.48 17.34 -4.91
N ARG A 135 -8.61 16.14 -4.35
CA ARG A 135 -9.61 15.79 -3.32
C ARG A 135 -9.11 14.66 -2.42
N GLY A 136 -9.67 14.56 -1.22
CA GLY A 136 -9.32 13.53 -0.25
C GLY A 136 -7.90 13.67 0.27
N LEU A 137 -7.09 12.62 0.15
CA LEU A 137 -5.75 12.53 0.73
C LEU A 137 -4.70 12.17 -0.32
N LEU A 138 -3.51 12.74 -0.15
CA LEU A 138 -2.27 12.28 -0.75
C LEU A 138 -1.43 11.63 0.36
N VAL A 139 -1.18 10.33 0.24
CA VAL A 139 -0.31 9.58 1.15
C VAL A 139 0.95 9.15 0.42
N LEU A 140 2.10 9.46 0.98
CA LEU A 140 3.41 9.14 0.45
C LEU A 140 4.04 8.08 1.36
N VAL A 141 4.47 6.96 0.80
CA VAL A 141 4.99 5.82 1.56
C VAL A 141 6.43 5.57 1.09
N ALA A 142 7.41 6.16 1.79
CA ALA A 142 8.83 6.13 1.40
C ALA A 142 9.46 4.79 1.77
N ARG A 143 9.94 4.00 0.80
CA ARG A 143 10.48 2.64 1.03
C ARG A 143 12.00 2.57 0.94
N GLN A 144 12.59 3.31 0.01
CA GLN A 144 14.04 3.40 -0.13
C GLN A 144 14.48 4.84 -0.31
N GLY A 145 15.65 5.16 0.24
CA GLY A 145 16.21 6.50 0.26
C GLY A 145 15.42 7.48 1.12
N ASP A 146 16.09 8.53 1.57
CA ASP A 146 15.41 9.66 2.21
C ASP A 146 14.86 10.58 1.13
N TRP A 147 13.60 10.98 1.32
CA TRP A 147 12.88 11.87 0.42
C TRP A 147 12.73 13.25 1.02
N LEU A 148 12.66 14.26 0.16
CA LEU A 148 12.19 15.60 0.49
C LEU A 148 10.77 15.76 -0.06
N VAL A 149 9.85 16.18 0.79
CA VAL A 149 8.46 16.52 0.45
C VAL A 149 8.28 18.00 0.72
N ASN A 150 8.18 18.82 -0.32
CA ASN A 150 8.16 20.28 -0.21
C ASN A 150 9.34 20.86 0.59
N GLY A 151 10.50 20.19 0.54
CA GLY A 151 11.71 20.57 1.28
C GLY A 151 11.81 19.99 2.70
N GLU A 152 10.77 19.32 3.19
CA GLU A 152 10.79 18.62 4.49
C GLU A 152 11.21 17.16 4.32
N ALA A 153 12.06 16.65 5.22
CA ALA A 153 12.56 15.28 5.14
C ALA A 153 11.49 14.23 5.50
N LEU A 154 11.42 13.18 4.68
CA LEU A 154 10.67 11.96 4.89
C LEU A 154 11.66 10.78 4.82
N ALA A 155 12.00 10.22 5.97
CA ALA A 155 12.96 9.13 6.06
C ALA A 155 12.44 7.85 5.39
N ALA A 156 13.34 7.02 4.90
CA ALA A 156 12.98 5.68 4.45
C ALA A 156 12.24 4.89 5.56
N GLY A 157 11.13 4.25 5.20
CA GLY A 157 10.24 3.54 6.13
C GLY A 157 9.07 4.37 6.65
N ASP A 158 9.19 5.70 6.70
CA ASP A 158 8.11 6.58 7.15
C ASP A 158 7.06 6.82 6.05
N SER A 159 5.93 7.39 6.44
CA SER A 159 4.89 7.85 5.53
C SER A 159 4.45 9.27 5.83
N ALA A 160 4.03 10.01 4.81
CA ALA A 160 3.47 11.36 4.95
C ALA A 160 2.03 11.41 4.45
N VAL A 161 1.15 12.06 5.20
CA VAL A 161 -0.25 12.30 4.84
C VAL A 161 -0.44 13.80 4.61
N LEU A 162 -0.99 14.15 3.45
CA LEU A 162 -1.34 15.50 3.06
C LEU A 162 -2.83 15.55 2.71
N GLN A 163 -3.52 16.57 3.20
CA GLN A 163 -4.91 16.86 2.84
C GLN A 163 -4.94 17.54 1.48
N ALA A 164 -5.80 17.06 0.59
CA ALA A 164 -6.05 17.72 -0.69
C ALA A 164 -7.02 18.91 -0.51
N PRO A 165 -7.00 19.92 -1.41
CA PRO A 165 -6.15 20.01 -2.60
C PRO A 165 -4.69 20.30 -2.25
N VAL A 166 -3.76 19.58 -2.89
CA VAL A 166 -2.32 19.75 -2.67
C VAL A 166 -1.52 19.38 -3.91
N THR A 167 -0.43 20.12 -4.13
CA THR A 167 0.65 19.74 -5.05
C THR A 167 1.92 19.55 -4.22
N ALA A 168 2.45 18.33 -4.20
CA ALA A 168 3.67 17.99 -3.49
C ALA A 168 4.85 17.89 -4.45
N LYS A 169 5.93 18.61 -4.14
CA LYS A 169 7.22 18.48 -4.81
C LYS A 169 8.05 17.46 -4.07
N LEU A 170 8.44 16.40 -4.76
CA LEU A 170 9.15 15.26 -4.21
C LEU A 170 10.57 15.24 -4.78
N ALA A 171 11.57 14.98 -3.95
CA ALA A 171 12.94 14.78 -4.41
C ALA A 171 13.64 13.70 -3.60
N ALA A 172 14.41 12.83 -4.25
CA ALA A 172 15.31 11.89 -3.60
C ALA A 172 16.55 11.62 -4.47
N GLY A 173 17.62 11.13 -3.84
CA GLY A 173 18.81 10.67 -4.56
C GLY A 173 18.54 9.42 -5.40
N ASN A 174 19.54 9.02 -6.19
CA ASN A 174 19.49 7.77 -6.95
C ASN A 174 19.26 6.57 -6.02
N GLY A 175 18.36 5.66 -6.40
CA GLY A 175 17.96 4.52 -5.58
C GLY A 175 16.81 4.81 -4.59
N GLY A 176 16.23 6.02 -4.61
CA GLY A 176 14.99 6.29 -3.90
C GLY A 176 13.81 5.46 -4.45
N GLU A 177 12.91 5.03 -3.59
CA GLU A 177 11.64 4.40 -3.94
C GLU A 177 10.54 4.92 -3.01
N LEU A 178 9.44 5.38 -3.61
CA LEU A 178 8.30 5.92 -2.88
C LEU A 178 7.00 5.55 -3.59
N PHE A 179 5.99 5.16 -2.81
CA PHE A 179 4.66 4.92 -3.32
C PHE A 179 3.77 6.13 -3.04
N VAL A 180 3.15 6.63 -4.11
CA VAL A 180 2.16 7.71 -4.09
C VAL A 180 0.79 7.06 -4.06
N VAL A 181 0.05 7.27 -2.98
CA VAL A 181 -1.31 6.79 -2.82
C VAL A 181 -2.25 7.99 -2.80
N LYS A 182 -3.16 8.07 -3.77
CA LYS A 182 -4.23 9.07 -3.77
C LYS A 182 -5.50 8.39 -3.31
N LEU A 183 -6.13 8.90 -2.25
CA LEU A 183 -7.40 8.44 -1.71
C LEU A 183 -8.46 9.52 -1.93
N SER A 184 -9.60 9.15 -2.48
CA SER A 184 -10.66 10.10 -2.83
C SER A 184 -12.03 9.59 -2.37
N PRO A 185 -12.83 10.37 -1.62
CA PRO A 185 -14.18 9.96 -1.23
C PRO A 185 -15.11 9.85 -2.45
N ALA A 186 -16.17 9.06 -2.45
CA ALA A 186 -17.14 9.06 -3.53
C ALA A 186 -18.00 10.34 -3.44
N ARG A 187 -17.86 11.20 -4.45
CA ARG A 187 -18.42 12.57 -4.57
C ARG A 187 -18.16 13.50 -3.38
#